data_AF-A0A2I0P3Q8-F1
#
_entry.id   AF-A0A2I0P3Q8-F1
#
_cell.length_a   1.000
_cell.length_b   1.000
_cell.length_c   1.000
_cell.angle_alpha   90.00
_cell.angle_beta   90.00
_cell.angle_gamma   90.00
#
_symmetry.space_group_name_H-M   'P 1'
#
loop_
_entity.id
_entity.type
_entity.pdbx_description
1 polymer ?
#
loop_
_entity_poly.entity_id
_entity_poly.type
_entity_poly.pdbx_seq_one_letter_code
_entity_poly.pdbx_strand_id
1 'polypeptide(L)'
;MIYLGPSLQPDEAEQVLPSGPEVLYLAPVRRGDLASAIAARPKIIGIIDGLFFENAAVGHREVLGALRAGIRVIGASSMGALRAAELET
;
A
#
# COMPACT_ATOMS: atom_id res chain seq x y z
N MET A 1 -5.64 0.51 5.30
CA MET A 1 -4.24 0.92 5.53
C MET A 1 -3.73 1.59 4.27
N ILE A 2 -3.00 2.69 4.37
CA ILE A 2 -2.53 3.45 3.21
C ILE A 2 -1.05 3.79 3.42
N TYR A 3 -0.20 3.40 2.47
CA TYR A 3 1.24 3.69 2.45
C TYR A 3 1.49 4.94 1.61
N LEU A 4 2.03 6.01 2.21
CA LEU A 4 2.22 7.32 1.59
C LEU A 4 3.46 8.04 2.14
N GLY A 5 3.91 9.08 1.45
CA GLY A 5 5.00 9.95 1.90
C GLY A 5 5.33 11.06 0.91
N PRO A 6 6.41 10.97 0.13
CA PRO A 6 6.88 12.08 -0.69
C PRO A 6 5.87 12.55 -1.75
N SER A 7 4.98 11.68 -2.25
CA SER A 7 3.96 12.05 -3.23
C SER A 7 2.66 12.58 -2.60
N LEU A 8 2.40 12.25 -1.34
CA LEU A 8 1.30 12.79 -0.55
C LEU A 8 1.72 12.83 0.91
N GLN A 9 1.82 14.03 1.50
CA GLN A 9 2.22 14.13 2.89
C GLN A 9 1.09 13.66 3.82
N PRO A 10 1.42 13.06 4.98
CA PRO A 10 0.40 12.59 5.92
C PRO A 10 -0.58 13.68 6.35
N ASP A 11 -0.12 14.91 6.60
CA ASP A 11 -0.96 16.03 6.99
C ASP A 11 -1.94 16.48 5.90
N GLU A 12 -1.56 16.35 4.62
CA GLU A 12 -2.48 16.55 3.50
C GLU A 12 -3.51 15.41 3.40
N ALA A 13 -3.08 14.17 3.62
CA ALA A 13 -3.97 13.00 3.62
C ALA A 13 -5.01 13.06 4.76
N GLU A 14 -4.58 13.49 5.95
CA GLU A 14 -5.43 13.69 7.13
C GLU A 14 -6.54 14.73 6.91
N GLN A 15 -6.32 15.72 6.04
CA GLN A 15 -7.34 16.71 5.69
C GLN A 15 -8.45 16.14 4.80
N VAL A 16 -8.13 15.15 3.96
CA VAL A 16 -9.09 14.51 3.05
C VAL A 16 -9.81 13.36 3.74
N LEU A 17 -9.05 12.53 4.45
CA LEU A 17 -9.55 11.37 5.16
C LEU A 17 -8.80 11.26 6.50
N PRO A 18 -9.41 11.68 7.61
CA PRO A 18 -8.77 11.62 8.91
C PRO A 18 -8.40 10.18 9.30
N SER A 19 -7.23 9.98 9.88
CA SER A 19 -6.85 8.72 10.48
C SER A 19 -7.70 8.42 11.71
N GLY A 20 -7.79 7.13 12.04
CA GLY A 20 -8.61 6.66 13.13
C GLY A 20 -8.69 5.13 13.13
N PRO A 21 -9.72 4.55 13.76
CA PRO A 21 -9.89 3.11 13.82
C PRO A 21 -9.99 2.44 12.45
N GLU A 22 -10.51 3.16 11.44
CA GLU A 22 -10.77 2.64 10.10
C GLU A 22 -9.63 2.92 9.11
N VAL A 23 -8.85 3.99 9.35
CA VAL A 23 -7.83 4.48 8.42
C VAL A 23 -6.51 4.63 9.16
N LEU A 24 -5.51 3.88 8.69
CA LEU A 24 -4.15 3.92 9.20
C LEU A 24 -3.21 4.34 8.08
N TYR A 25 -2.52 5.45 8.29
CA TYR A 25 -1.44 5.93 7.43
C TYR A 25 -0.10 5.34 7.87
N LEU A 26 0.67 4.88 6.90
CA LEU A 26 1.97 4.25 7.07
C LEU A 26 2.98 4.96 6.16
N ALA A 27 4.26 4.90 6.55
CA ALA A 27 5.37 5.37 5.73
C ALA A 27 5.38 4.69 4.34
N PRO A 28 6.12 5.19 3.34
CA PRO A 28 6.19 4.58 2.02
C PRO A 28 6.50 3.08 2.09
N VAL A 29 5.77 2.28 1.31
CA VAL A 29 5.82 0.82 1.40
C VAL A 29 7.22 0.31 1.05
N ARG A 30 7.73 -0.64 1.84
CA ARG A 30 8.97 -1.38 1.55
C ARG A 30 8.74 -2.88 1.61
N ARG A 31 9.70 -3.62 1.08
CA ARG A 31 9.73 -5.09 1.13
C ARG A 31 9.49 -5.60 2.56
N GLY A 32 8.57 -6.54 2.70
CA GLY A 32 8.16 -7.16 3.96
C GLY A 32 6.97 -6.48 4.63
N ASP A 33 6.66 -5.22 4.30
CA ASP A 33 5.56 -4.50 4.96
C ASP A 33 4.20 -5.13 4.62
N LEU A 34 4.01 -5.59 3.37
CA LEU A 34 2.75 -6.20 2.97
C LEU A 34 2.50 -7.55 3.65
N ALA A 35 3.56 -8.31 3.98
CA ALA A 35 3.41 -9.54 4.77
C ALA A 35 2.84 -9.23 6.16
N SER A 36 3.33 -8.17 6.80
CA SER A 36 2.81 -7.68 8.08
C SER A 36 1.39 -7.12 7.94
N ALA A 37 1.10 -6.39 6.87
CA ALA A 37 -0.24 -5.87 6.60
C ALA A 37 -1.26 -6.99 6.43
N ILE A 38 -0.90 -8.08 5.74
CA ILE A 38 -1.77 -9.26 5.58
C ILE A 38 -2.15 -9.86 6.94
N ALA A 39 -1.20 -9.92 7.87
CA ALA A 39 -1.47 -10.44 9.22
C ALA A 39 -2.51 -9.59 9.97
N ALA A 40 -2.53 -8.29 9.74
CA ALA A 40 -3.52 -7.37 10.29
C ALA A 40 -4.91 -7.45 9.60
N ARG A 41 -5.02 -8.20 8.49
CA ARG A 41 -6.26 -8.42 7.71
C ARG A 41 -7.09 -7.15 7.42
N PRO A 42 -6.49 -6.07 6.90
CA PRO A 42 -7.24 -4.91 6.46
C PRO A 42 -8.16 -5.28 5.29
N LYS A 43 -9.28 -4.57 5.14
CA LYS A 43 -10.12 -4.70 3.94
C LYS A 43 -9.42 -4.14 2.69
N ILE A 44 -8.64 -3.07 2.87
CA ILE A 44 -7.99 -2.31 1.79
C ILE A 44 -6.56 -1.94 2.17
N ILE A 45 -5.64 -2.15 1.23
CA ILE A 45 -4.28 -1.62 1.24
C ILE A 45 -4.15 -0.62 0.08
N GLY A 46 -3.96 0.66 0.41
CA GLY A 46 -3.59 1.70 -0.54
C GLY A 46 -2.07 1.84 -0.62
N ILE A 47 -1.51 1.91 -1.82
CA ILE A 47 -0.08 2.13 -2.05
C ILE A 47 0.08 3.39 -2.92
N ILE A 48 0.45 4.49 -2.28
CA ILE A 48 0.76 5.76 -2.95
C ILE A 48 2.26 5.84 -3.21
N ASP A 49 3.06 5.65 -2.16
CA ASP A 49 4.52 5.73 -2.23
C ASP A 49 5.19 4.42 -1.82
N GLY A 50 6.33 4.13 -2.45
CA GLY A 50 7.21 3.01 -2.07
C GLY A 50 8.67 3.45 -1.99
N LEU A 51 9.48 2.77 -1.17
CA LEU A 51 10.91 3.00 -1.10
C LEU A 51 11.64 2.26 -2.23
N PHE A 52 12.37 2.99 -3.07
CA PHE A 52 13.12 2.46 -4.20
C PHE A 52 14.63 2.67 -4.03
N PHE A 53 15.25 1.76 -3.30
CA PHE A 53 16.70 1.52 -3.33
C PHE A 53 16.91 0.01 -3.57
N GLU A 54 18.11 -0.42 -3.97
CA GLU A 54 18.40 -1.74 -4.57
C GLU A 54 17.78 -2.96 -3.85
N ASN A 55 17.46 -2.87 -2.55
CA ASN A 55 16.85 -3.94 -1.77
C ASN A 55 15.51 -3.63 -1.07
N ALA A 56 14.96 -2.42 -1.22
CA ALA A 56 13.77 -1.99 -0.47
C ALA A 56 12.44 -2.08 -1.24
N ALA A 57 12.49 -2.25 -2.57
CA ALA A 57 11.29 -2.29 -3.39
C ALA A 57 10.41 -3.51 -3.08
N VAL A 58 9.11 -3.27 -2.91
CA VAL A 58 8.08 -4.29 -2.71
C VAL A 58 8.05 -5.23 -3.90
N GLY A 59 8.06 -6.53 -3.61
CA GLY A 59 7.96 -7.56 -4.63
C GLY A 59 6.53 -7.76 -5.12
N HIS A 60 6.37 -8.02 -6.40
CA HIS A 60 5.11 -8.45 -7.02
C HIS A 60 4.42 -9.62 -6.28
N ARG A 61 5.21 -10.54 -5.71
CA ARG A 61 4.69 -11.69 -4.94
C ARG A 61 4.02 -11.28 -3.64
N GLU A 62 4.43 -10.17 -3.03
CA GLU A 62 3.83 -9.68 -1.79
C GLU A 62 2.45 -9.09 -2.05
N VAL A 63 2.31 -8.33 -3.15
CA VAL A 63 1.00 -7.83 -3.63
C VAL A 63 0.07 -9.00 -3.95
N LEU A 64 0.55 -10.01 -4.68
CA LEU A 64 -0.21 -11.23 -4.94
C LEU A 64 -0.62 -11.97 -3.66
N GLY A 65 0.24 -11.96 -2.64
CA GLY A 65 -0.08 -12.51 -1.32
C GLY A 65 -1.26 -11.80 -0.68
N ALA A 66 -1.29 -10.47 -0.75
CA ALA A 66 -2.40 -9.68 -0.20
C ALA A 66 -3.71 -9.94 -0.96
N LEU A 67 -3.66 -9.96 -2.29
CA LEU A 67 -4.82 -10.27 -3.13
C LEU A 67 -5.37 -11.68 -2.84
N ARG A 68 -4.50 -12.69 -2.73
CA ARG A 68 -4.89 -14.06 -2.37
C ARG A 68 -5.47 -14.18 -0.95
N ALA A 69 -5.08 -13.28 -0.05
CA ALA A 69 -5.67 -13.19 1.28
C ALA A 69 -7.05 -12.51 1.29
N GLY A 70 -7.59 -12.14 0.11
CA GLY A 70 -8.88 -11.45 -0.02
C GLY A 70 -8.82 -9.96 0.30
N ILE A 71 -7.61 -9.38 0.37
CA ILE A 71 -7.40 -7.96 0.65
C ILE A 71 -7.39 -7.19 -0.66
N ARG A 72 -8.18 -6.12 -0.75
CA ARG A 72 -8.15 -5.25 -1.93
C ARG A 72 -6.89 -4.38 -1.90
N VAL A 73 -6.10 -4.41 -2.96
CA VAL A 73 -4.93 -3.55 -3.11
C VAL A 73 -5.23 -2.47 -4.16
N ILE A 74 -5.01 -1.20 -3.82
CA ILE A 74 -5.21 -0.05 -4.70
C ILE A 74 -3.86 0.68 -4.84
N GLY A 75 -3.31 0.76 -6.05
CA GLY A 75 -2.05 1.45 -6.33
C GLY A 75 -2.28 2.78 -7.04
N ALA A 76 -1.62 3.85 -6.58
CA ALA A 76 -1.80 5.22 -7.10
C ALA A 76 -0.56 5.78 -7.83
N SER A 77 0.58 5.11 -7.82
CA SER A 77 1.81 5.56 -8.51
C SER A 77 2.38 4.50 -9.44
N SER A 78 2.98 4.91 -10.56
CA SER A 78 3.67 4.11 -11.59
C SER A 78 3.85 2.60 -11.28
N MET A 79 4.81 2.20 -10.41
CA MET A 79 5.05 0.78 -10.11
C MET A 79 4.02 0.09 -9.20
N GLY A 80 3.26 0.84 -8.38
CA GLY A 80 2.15 0.31 -7.57
C GLY A 80 0.82 0.23 -8.32
N ALA A 81 0.55 1.18 -9.22
CA ALA A 81 -0.65 1.28 -10.03
C ALA A 81 -0.70 0.21 -11.13
N LEU A 82 0.44 -0.09 -11.78
CA LEU A 82 0.51 -1.14 -12.81
C LEU A 82 0.15 -2.52 -12.25
N ARG A 83 0.46 -2.82 -10.98
CA ARG A 83 0.25 -4.17 -10.41
C ARG A 83 -1.11 -4.39 -9.79
N ALA A 84 -1.79 -3.33 -9.35
CA ALA A 84 -3.19 -3.40 -8.96
C ALA A 84 -4.12 -3.42 -10.20
N ALA A 85 -3.78 -2.68 -11.26
CA ALA A 85 -4.56 -2.62 -12.50
C ALA A 85 -4.37 -3.86 -13.41
N GLU A 86 -3.18 -4.46 -13.47
CA GLU A 86 -2.94 -5.69 -14.27
C GLU A 86 -3.63 -6.95 -13.72
N LEU A 87 -4.24 -6.88 -12.54
CA LEU A 87 -4.87 -8.03 -11.87
C LEU A 87 -6.38 -7.86 -11.70
N GLU A 88 -6.99 -6.87 -12.34
CA GLU A 88 -8.43 -6.87 -12.62
C GLU A 88 -8.71 -7.89 -13.72
N THR A 89 -9.30 -9.03 -13.35
CA THR A 89 -9.99 -9.96 -14.26
C THR A 89 -11.22 -10.51 -13.56
#